data_AF-A0A955BQH3-F1
#
_entry.id   AF-A0A955BQH3-F1
#
_cell.length_a   1.000
_cell.length_b   1.000
_cell.length_c   1.000
_cell.angle_alpha   90.00
_cell.angle_beta   90.00
_cell.angle_gamma   90.00
#
_symmetry.space_group_name_H-M   'P 1'
#
loop_
_entity.id
_entity.type
_entity.pdbx_description
1 polymer ?
#
loop_
_entity_poly.entity_id
_entity_poly.type
_entity_poly.pdbx_seq_one_letter_code
_entity_poly.pdbx_strand_id
1 'polypeptide(L)'
;MGDTKDKFNPLDPAGIFKEMRDTSMDAWAKAMVKLVHTDAYSESTGKMLDAWLTSSGPFRKAMENSMSQALANLNLPSLNDVSRLNERLTNIELRLDDLDAKLDAFLTKVGNSGSGD
;
A
#
# COMPACT_ATOMS: atom_id res chain seq x y z
N MET A 1 -57.26 -6.88 -0.37
CA MET A 1 -57.46 -5.60 0.33
C MET A 1 -56.54 -4.57 -0.30
N GLY A 2 -57.09 -3.51 -0.89
CA GLY A 2 -56.36 -2.55 -1.71
C GLY A 2 -55.88 -1.32 -0.92
N ASP A 3 -54.65 -0.92 -1.25
CA ASP A 3 -54.20 0.46 -1.50
C ASP A 3 -54.62 1.54 -0.47
N THR A 4 -54.00 1.54 0.71
CA THR A 4 -53.85 2.77 1.52
C THR A 4 -52.57 3.49 1.08
N LYS A 5 -52.61 4.07 -0.11
CA LYS A 5 -51.67 5.15 -0.47
C LYS A 5 -51.86 6.26 0.54
N ASP A 6 -50.73 6.73 1.04
CA ASP A 6 -50.51 7.98 1.76
C ASP A 6 -51.48 9.06 1.30
N LYS A 7 -52.57 9.22 2.05
CA LYS A 7 -53.43 10.38 1.92
C LYS A 7 -52.80 11.42 2.83
N PHE A 8 -52.22 12.46 2.23
CA PHE A 8 -51.92 13.71 2.92
C PHE A 8 -53.12 14.05 3.83
N ASN A 9 -52.93 13.95 5.14
CA ASN A 9 -53.95 14.22 6.13
C ASN A 9 -53.66 15.61 6.72
N PRO A 10 -54.34 16.67 6.24
CA PRO A 10 -54.07 18.06 6.66
C PRO A 10 -54.34 18.32 8.15
N LEU A 11 -54.85 17.31 8.88
CA LEU A 11 -55.12 17.35 10.32
C LEU A 11 -54.11 16.51 11.15
N ASP A 12 -53.07 15.94 10.53
CA ASP A 12 -51.99 15.22 11.22
C ASP A 12 -50.70 16.07 11.31
N PRO A 13 -50.50 16.84 12.40
CA PRO A 13 -49.31 17.66 12.58
C PRO A 13 -48.02 16.83 12.69
N ALA A 14 -48.10 15.56 13.09
CA ALA A 14 -46.94 14.67 13.13
C ALA A 14 -46.54 14.20 11.73
N GLY A 15 -47.52 13.95 10.85
CA GLY A 15 -47.30 13.66 9.43
C GLY A 15 -46.60 14.79 8.68
N ILE A 16 -47.04 16.03 8.90
CA ILE A 16 -46.43 17.24 8.29
C ILE A 16 -44.98 17.43 8.78
N PHE A 17 -44.71 17.24 10.08
CA PHE A 17 -43.35 17.34 10.62
C PHE A 17 -42.44 16.24 10.08
N LYS A 18 -42.96 15.01 9.96
CA LYS A 18 -42.23 13.88 9.40
C LYS A 18 -41.87 14.13 7.93
N GLU A 19 -42.79 14.62 7.13
CA GLU A 19 -42.55 14.95 5.72
C GLU A 19 -41.50 16.08 5.57
N MET A 20 -41.58 17.11 6.41
CA MET A 20 -40.58 18.19 6.45
C MET A 20 -39.18 17.67 6.81
N ARG A 21 -39.09 16.78 7.82
CA ARG A 21 -37.84 16.12 8.21
C ARG A 21 -37.30 15.24 7.08
N ASP A 22 -38.14 14.42 6.48
CA ASP A 22 -37.75 13.47 5.45
C ASP A 22 -37.28 14.22 4.19
N THR A 23 -37.94 15.31 3.83
CA THR A 23 -37.51 16.23 2.74
C THR A 23 -36.18 16.92 3.07
N SER A 24 -36.02 17.38 4.31
CA SER A 24 -34.74 17.97 4.77
C SER A 24 -33.61 16.94 4.71
N MET A 25 -33.83 15.72 5.21
CA MET A 25 -32.85 14.64 5.16
C MET A 25 -32.49 14.23 3.73
N ASP A 26 -33.46 14.17 2.82
CA ASP A 26 -33.20 13.88 1.41
C ASP A 26 -32.36 14.98 0.75
N ALA A 27 -32.63 16.25 1.06
CA ALA A 27 -31.81 17.37 0.59
C ALA A 27 -30.37 17.30 1.13
N TRP A 28 -30.20 17.01 2.44
CA TRP A 28 -28.90 16.83 3.05
C TRP A 28 -28.15 15.61 2.50
N ALA A 29 -28.84 14.49 2.28
CA ALA A 29 -28.27 13.28 1.70
C ALA A 29 -27.78 13.56 0.27
N LYS A 30 -28.59 14.20 -0.57
CA LYS A 30 -28.20 14.59 -1.94
C LYS A 30 -27.03 15.56 -1.95
N ALA A 31 -26.98 16.51 -1.02
CA ALA A 31 -25.86 17.42 -0.86
C ALA A 31 -24.57 16.67 -0.49
N MET A 32 -24.64 15.71 0.43
CA MET A 32 -23.50 14.88 0.82
C MET A 32 -23.04 13.95 -0.29
N VAL A 33 -23.96 13.34 -1.04
CA VAL A 33 -23.63 12.52 -2.22
C VAL A 33 -22.86 13.37 -3.23
N LYS A 34 -23.31 14.60 -3.51
CA LYS A 34 -22.59 15.53 -4.39
C LYS A 34 -21.22 15.90 -3.82
N LEU A 35 -21.13 16.15 -2.52
CA LEU A 35 -19.87 16.50 -1.84
C LEU A 35 -18.83 15.38 -1.96
N VAL A 36 -19.23 14.13 -1.65
CA VAL A 36 -18.33 12.96 -1.73
C VAL A 36 -17.93 12.66 -3.18
N HIS A 37 -18.81 12.93 -4.15
CA HIS A 37 -18.51 12.83 -5.57
C HIS A 37 -17.70 14.01 -6.13
N THR A 38 -17.33 15.01 -5.32
CA THR A 38 -16.41 16.05 -5.80
C THR A 38 -14.98 15.54 -5.87
N ASP A 39 -14.28 15.94 -6.92
CA ASP A 39 -12.85 15.66 -7.08
C ASP A 39 -12.03 16.19 -5.90
N ALA A 40 -12.44 17.34 -5.34
CA ALA A 40 -11.79 17.94 -4.17
C ALA A 40 -11.92 17.11 -2.87
N TYR A 41 -13.05 16.45 -2.63
CA TYR A 41 -13.21 15.54 -1.49
C TYR A 41 -12.35 14.28 -1.67
N SER A 42 -12.37 13.73 -2.89
CA SER A 42 -11.57 12.55 -3.25
C SER A 42 -10.06 12.84 -3.13
N GLU A 43 -9.61 13.99 -3.65
CA GLU A 43 -8.22 14.43 -3.60
C GLU A 43 -7.77 14.77 -2.17
N SER A 44 -8.59 15.48 -1.39
CA SER A 44 -8.25 15.83 0.00
C SER A 44 -8.22 14.59 0.91
N THR A 45 -9.11 13.63 0.72
CA THR A 45 -9.09 12.35 1.42
C THR A 45 -7.84 11.53 1.04
N GLY A 46 -7.48 11.51 -0.25
CA GLY A 46 -6.24 10.89 -0.72
C GLY A 46 -5.00 11.51 -0.08
N LYS A 47 -4.89 12.84 -0.08
CA LYS A 47 -3.79 13.56 0.58
C LYS A 47 -3.74 13.33 2.08
N MET A 48 -4.88 13.21 2.76
CA MET A 48 -4.95 12.88 4.18
C MET A 48 -4.45 11.46 4.45
N LEU A 49 -4.87 10.49 3.62
CA LEU A 49 -4.42 9.10 3.74
C LEU A 49 -2.93 8.98 3.44
N ASP A 50 -2.41 9.67 2.42
CA ASP A 50 -0.99 9.72 2.11
C ASP A 50 -0.17 10.38 3.22
N ALA A 51 -0.67 11.47 3.82
CA ALA A 51 -0.05 12.11 4.97
C ALA A 51 -0.05 11.17 6.20
N TRP A 52 -1.14 10.44 6.41
CA TRP A 52 -1.23 9.42 7.46
C TRP A 52 -0.26 8.26 7.20
N LEU A 53 -0.20 7.74 5.98
CA LEU A 53 0.72 6.67 5.60
C LEU A 53 2.18 7.11 5.69
N THR A 54 2.50 8.32 5.25
CA THR A 54 3.84 8.92 5.33
C THR A 54 4.26 9.13 6.78
N SER A 55 3.36 9.68 7.62
CA SER A 55 3.61 9.86 9.05
C SER A 55 3.59 8.55 9.83
N SER A 56 2.99 7.48 9.30
CA SER A 56 3.00 6.13 9.89
C SER A 56 4.31 5.36 9.65
N GLY A 57 5.26 5.92 8.91
CA GLY A 57 6.58 5.31 8.69
C GLY A 57 7.26 4.80 9.99
N PRO A 58 7.30 5.58 11.08
CA PRO A 58 7.81 5.12 12.37
C PRO A 58 6.99 3.96 12.98
N PHE A 59 5.67 3.96 12.81
CA PHE A 59 4.80 2.87 13.27
C PHE A 59 5.07 1.57 12.50
N ARG A 60 5.22 1.67 11.17
CA ARG A 60 5.62 0.52 10.33
C ARG A 60 6.95 -0.06 10.78
N LYS A 61 7.97 0.77 11.03
CA LYS A 61 9.27 0.33 11.57
C LYS A 61 9.14 -0.34 12.93
N ALA A 62 8.30 0.19 13.82
CA ALA A 62 8.07 -0.41 15.14
C ALA A 62 7.44 -1.81 15.03
N MET A 63 6.46 -1.99 14.13
CA MET A 63 5.89 -3.31 13.83
C MET A 63 6.91 -4.26 13.21
N GLU A 64 7.69 -3.82 12.22
CA GLU A 64 8.73 -4.63 11.59
C GLU A 64 9.77 -5.12 12.63
N ASN A 65 10.15 -4.27 13.58
CA ASN A 65 11.05 -4.63 14.67
C ASN A 65 10.42 -5.65 15.62
N SER A 66 9.16 -5.46 16.02
CA SER A 66 8.44 -6.40 16.88
C SER A 66 8.29 -7.77 16.21
N MET A 67 7.95 -7.79 14.92
CA MET A 67 7.85 -9.02 14.14
C MET A 67 9.20 -9.71 14.00
N SER A 68 10.28 -8.95 13.77
CA SER A 68 11.64 -9.50 13.70
C SER A 68 12.06 -10.14 15.02
N GLN A 69 11.72 -9.54 16.17
CA GLN A 69 11.97 -10.12 17.48
C GLN A 69 11.16 -11.41 17.70
N ALA A 70 9.88 -11.42 17.30
CA ALA A 70 9.04 -12.61 17.39
C ALA A 70 9.60 -13.76 16.53
N LEU A 71 10.02 -13.47 15.29
CA LEU A 71 10.65 -14.45 14.41
C LEU A 71 11.99 -14.95 14.97
N ALA A 72 12.82 -14.06 15.51
CA ALA A 72 14.08 -14.43 16.16
C ALA A 72 13.86 -15.39 17.33
N ASN A 73 12.81 -15.18 18.14
CA ASN A 73 12.45 -16.09 19.23
C ASN A 73 12.02 -17.49 18.74
N LEU A 74 11.54 -17.58 17.49
CA LEU A 74 11.21 -18.83 16.82
C LEU A 74 12.39 -19.38 16.00
N ASN A 75 13.59 -18.78 16.09
CA ASN A 75 14.74 -19.07 15.25
C ASN A 75 14.44 -18.98 13.73
N LEU A 76 13.49 -18.12 13.35
CA LEU A 76 13.14 -17.85 11.97
C LEU A 76 13.83 -16.57 11.49
N PRO A 77 14.36 -16.54 10.25
CA PRO A 77 14.96 -15.35 9.69
C PRO A 77 13.89 -14.29 9.38
N SER A 78 14.23 -13.02 9.58
CA SER A 78 13.37 -11.91 9.18
C SER A 78 13.47 -11.66 7.66
N LEU A 79 12.50 -10.94 7.10
CA LEU A 79 12.56 -10.48 5.71
C LEU A 79 13.80 -9.59 5.45
N ASN A 80 14.25 -8.83 6.45
CA ASN A 80 15.44 -7.99 6.33
C ASN A 80 16.71 -8.85 6.20
N ASP A 81 16.80 -9.93 6.98
CA ASP A 81 17.93 -10.86 6.92
C ASP A 81 18.02 -11.53 5.55
N VAL A 82 16.88 -11.96 5.00
CA VAL A 82 16.81 -12.54 3.65
C VAL A 82 17.23 -11.51 2.59
N SER A 83 16.77 -10.26 2.70
CA SER A 83 17.17 -9.19 1.77
C SER A 83 18.68 -8.92 1.81
N ARG A 84 19.26 -8.84 3.01
CA ARG A 84 20.71 -8.66 3.20
C ARG A 84 21.53 -9.83 2.65
N LEU A 85 21.03 -11.05 2.81
CA LEU A 85 21.65 -12.23 2.20
C LEU A 85 21.61 -12.13 0.67
N ASN A 86 20.49 -11.72 0.08
CA ASN A 86 20.37 -11.54 -1.35
C ASN A 86 21.37 -10.50 -1.89
N GLU A 87 21.49 -9.34 -1.24
CA GLU A 87 22.48 -8.31 -1.62
C GLU A 87 23.92 -8.84 -1.59
N ARG A 88 24.25 -9.62 -0.57
CA ARG A 88 25.58 -10.25 -0.45
C ARG A 88 25.80 -11.28 -1.53
N LEU A 89 24.80 -12.11 -1.84
CA LEU A 89 24.86 -13.10 -2.91
C LEU A 89 25.05 -12.42 -4.27
N THR A 90 24.32 -11.34 -4.57
CA THR A 90 24.53 -10.55 -5.79
C THR A 90 25.94 -9.98 -5.87
N ASN A 91 26.51 -9.48 -4.77
CA ASN A 91 27.88 -8.98 -4.77
C ASN A 91 28.91 -10.11 -5.01
N ILE A 92 28.67 -11.28 -4.44
CA ILE A 92 29.51 -12.46 -4.68
C ILE A 92 29.45 -12.85 -6.15
N GLU A 93 28.27 -12.88 -6.76
CA GLU A 93 28.08 -13.19 -8.18
C GLU A 93 28.89 -12.24 -9.07
N LEU A 94 28.77 -10.92 -8.85
CA LEU A 94 29.53 -9.93 -9.63
C LEU A 94 31.05 -10.10 -9.49
N ARG A 95 31.53 -10.45 -8.30
CA ARG A 95 32.96 -10.71 -8.08
C ARG A 95 33.40 -12.03 -8.71
N LEU A 96 32.51 -13.02 -8.78
CA LEU A 96 32.77 -14.29 -9.43
C LEU A 96 32.90 -14.09 -10.94
N ASP A 97 31.97 -13.33 -11.55
CA ASP A 97 32.04 -12.93 -12.97
C ASP A 97 33.35 -12.20 -13.30
N ASP A 98 33.76 -11.25 -12.44
CA ASP A 98 35.02 -10.53 -12.60
C ASP A 98 36.25 -11.46 -12.52
N LEU A 99 36.19 -12.49 -11.69
CA LEU A 99 37.26 -13.48 -11.56
C LEU A 99 37.31 -14.39 -12.78
N ASP A 100 36.16 -14.84 -13.29
CA ASP A 100 36.07 -15.65 -14.50
C ASP A 100 36.65 -14.90 -15.71
N ALA A 101 36.28 -13.62 -15.89
CA ALA A 101 36.83 -12.79 -16.95
C ALA A 101 38.36 -12.62 -16.86
N LYS A 102 38.90 -12.47 -15.64
CA LYS A 102 40.36 -12.38 -15.42
C LYS A 102 41.07 -13.71 -15.67
N LEU A 103 40.45 -14.82 -15.31
CA LEU A 103 40.98 -16.16 -15.54
C LEU A 103 41.07 -16.45 -17.04
N ASP A 104 40.01 -16.15 -17.79
CA ASP A 104 40.00 -16.30 -19.25
C ASP A 104 41.08 -15.44 -19.93
N ALA A 105 41.23 -14.20 -19.49
CA ALA A 105 42.29 -13.31 -19.98
C ALA A 105 43.70 -13.87 -19.68
N PHE A 106 43.90 -14.44 -18.49
CA PHE A 106 45.16 -15.07 -18.12
C PHE A 106 45.45 -16.31 -18.96
N LEU A 107 44.48 -17.21 -19.10
CA LEU A 107 44.62 -18.43 -19.91
C LEU A 107 44.93 -18.12 -21.38
N THR A 108 44.25 -17.12 -21.95
CA THR A 108 44.53 -16.63 -23.30
C THR A 108 45.96 -16.11 -23.43
N LYS A 109 46.43 -15.33 -22.46
CA LYS A 109 47.79 -14.79 -22.45
C LYS A 109 48.86 -15.89 -22.34
N VAL A 110 48.64 -16.89 -21.49
CA VAL A 110 49.54 -18.04 -21.35
C VAL A 110 49.57 -18.90 -22.61
N GLY A 111 48.41 -19.20 -23.22
CA GLY A 111 48.32 -19.97 -24.46
C GLY A 111 49.06 -19.31 -25.63
N ASN A 112 48.96 -17.98 -25.77
CA ASN A 112 49.71 -17.24 -26.78
C ASN A 112 51.22 -17.18 -26.51
N SER A 113 51.66 -17.30 -25.25
CA SER A 113 53.08 -17.26 -24.89
C SER A 113 53.81 -18.59 -25.19
N GLY A 114 53.08 -19.70 -25.33
CA GLY A 114 53.64 -21.03 -25.65
C GLY A 114 53.74 -21.36 -27.14
N SER A 115 53.26 -20.50 -28.03
CA SER A 115 53.30 -20.72 -29.50
C SER A 115 54.38 -19.87 -30.22
N GLY A 116 55.32 -19.31 -29.46
CA GLY A 116 56.30 -18.33 -29.94
C GLY A 116 57.77 -18.75 -29.90
N ASP A 117 58.08 -20.04 -29.70
CA ASP A 117 59.44 -20.61 -29.78
C ASP A 117 59.48 -21.78 -30.76
#